data_AF-A0A0N4WNU9-F1
#
_entry.id   AF-A0A0N4WNU9-F1
#
_cell.length_a   1.000
_cell.length_b   1.000
_cell.length_c   1.000
_cell.angle_alpha   90.00
_cell.angle_beta   90.00
_cell.angle_gamma   90.00
#
_symmetry.space_group_name_H-M   'P 1'
#
loop_
_entity.id
_entity.type
_entity.pdbx_description
1 polymer ?
#
loop_
_entity_poly.entity_id
_entity_poly.type
_entity_poly.pdbx_seq_one_letter_code
_entity_poly.pdbx_strand_id
1 'polypeptide(L)'
;MQTIPANDATEELRQRSAWDLSKLRDLLRRLGDSVGDKLAALAAFNVARKDAEDQLSVIDGRGTDEETPEDLRKDEDSLKRLHQSISQIDRGKLDEDQRNEFCLLLERISRTLALLKQRRSDKEKEIARREADEALRNLITPISVRLVELVNEADRLLEDKEGVPTQYRLTAEEIINECKKAGEILRDAPATHPSVNMLEAALTSAERVVPVLHERANIWDMFTRVRDEATKMLESVDANLPRLQPGAALLSTSEGEALLNYLKDMYGDIERLRTAEKQLNELAVLLRPLLQVQQEIRFFTVDQENTEKHYEEIAERVAAELTAEAQLNRTLEILTSELNQCSEELTSIDGRKDRLVRFIFFTNKYRSHHCKSLVFPTTLRILHEGEKFEMD
;
A
#
# COMPACT_ATOMS: atom_id res chain seq x y z
N MET A 1 64.21 38.70 101.69
CA MET A 1 63.67 37.33 101.69
C MET A 1 64.16 36.64 102.96
N GLN A 2 63.28 36.36 103.92
CA GLN A 2 63.62 35.56 105.10
C GLN A 2 63.81 34.11 104.66
N THR A 3 65.03 33.59 104.78
CA THR A 3 65.37 32.18 104.64
C THR A 3 64.85 31.41 105.85
N ILE A 4 63.88 30.54 105.63
CA ILE A 4 63.32 29.61 106.63
C ILE A 4 64.39 28.56 106.98
N PRO A 5 64.60 28.20 108.26
CA PRO A 5 65.67 27.28 108.66
C PRO A 5 65.36 25.83 108.27
N ALA A 6 66.37 25.12 107.74
CA ALA A 6 66.29 23.73 107.29
C ALA A 6 66.21 22.76 108.48
N ASN A 7 65.00 22.28 108.77
CA ASN A 7 64.71 21.16 109.67
C ASN A 7 63.97 20.06 108.86
N ASP A 8 64.09 18.78 109.21
CA ASP A 8 63.52 17.66 108.40
C ASP A 8 62.03 17.86 108.03
N ALA A 9 61.22 18.39 108.96
CA ALA A 9 59.81 18.71 108.72
C ALA A 9 59.57 19.83 107.69
N THR A 10 60.51 20.79 107.56
CA THR A 10 60.44 21.85 106.54
C THR A 10 60.84 21.36 105.16
N GLU A 11 61.73 20.37 105.06
CA GLU A 11 62.10 19.73 103.80
C GLU A 11 60.99 18.80 103.30
N GLU A 12 60.32 18.05 104.19
CA GLU A 12 59.11 17.28 103.86
C GLU A 12 57.96 18.18 103.37
N LEU A 13 57.72 19.32 104.04
CA LEU A 13 56.74 20.33 103.60
C LEU A 13 57.11 20.93 102.23
N ARG A 14 58.40 21.13 101.97
CA ARG A 14 58.90 21.65 100.69
C ARG A 14 58.76 20.61 99.57
N GLN A 15 59.01 19.33 99.83
CA GLN A 15 58.81 18.24 98.86
C GLN A 15 57.33 17.98 98.58
N ARG A 16 56.49 18.02 99.61
CA ARG A 16 55.03 17.86 99.47
C ARG A 16 54.38 19.02 98.72
N SER A 17 54.78 20.26 99.03
CA SER A 17 54.34 21.45 98.28
C SER A 17 54.85 21.45 96.83
N ALA A 18 56.07 21.00 96.56
CA ALA A 18 56.58 20.82 95.19
C ALA A 18 55.79 19.75 94.41
N TRP A 19 55.40 18.65 95.07
CA TRP A 19 54.57 17.60 94.48
C TRP A 19 53.14 18.08 94.19
N ASP A 20 52.50 18.76 95.15
CA ASP A 20 51.16 19.35 94.99
C ASP A 20 51.15 20.42 93.89
N LEU A 21 52.19 21.24 93.79
CA LEU A 21 52.34 22.21 92.69
C LEU A 21 52.57 21.52 91.34
N SER A 22 53.31 20.42 91.28
CA SER A 22 53.45 19.62 90.06
C SER A 22 52.11 19.02 89.64
N LYS A 23 51.34 18.46 90.58
CA LYS A 23 50.02 17.90 90.33
C LYS A 23 49.02 18.97 89.86
N LEU A 24 49.05 20.15 90.47
CA LEU A 24 48.25 21.30 90.05
C LEU A 24 48.64 21.75 88.64
N ARG A 25 49.93 21.82 88.31
CA ARG A 25 50.42 22.14 86.97
C ARG A 25 49.97 21.11 85.94
N ASP A 26 50.00 19.83 86.27
CA ASP A 26 49.53 18.76 85.38
C ASP A 26 48.00 18.81 85.18
N LEU A 27 47.24 19.13 86.22
CA LEU A 27 45.79 19.35 86.13
C LEU A 27 45.46 20.59 85.29
N LEU A 28 46.18 21.70 85.48
CA LEU A 28 46.01 22.91 84.68
C LEU A 28 46.37 22.68 83.22
N ARG A 29 47.42 21.90 82.94
CA ARG A 29 47.79 21.51 81.58
C ARG A 29 46.70 20.65 80.95
N ARG A 30 46.21 19.62 81.64
CA ARG A 30 45.11 18.77 81.16
C ARG A 30 43.82 19.55 80.93
N LEU A 31 43.52 20.52 81.80
CA LEU A 31 42.39 21.42 81.64
C LEU A 31 42.58 22.32 80.42
N GLY A 32 43.77 22.90 80.24
CA GLY A 32 44.12 23.70 79.07
C GLY A 32 44.01 22.93 77.76
N ASP A 33 44.54 21.71 77.73
CA ASP A 33 44.45 20.80 76.58
C ASP A 33 42.96 20.43 76.31
N SER A 34 42.20 20.07 77.35
CA SER A 34 40.77 19.73 77.22
C SER A 34 39.89 20.91 76.79
N VAL A 35 40.15 22.12 77.30
CA VAL A 35 39.42 23.33 76.94
C VAL A 35 39.82 23.78 75.53
N GLY A 36 41.10 23.71 75.18
CA GLY A 36 41.61 24.00 73.83
C GLY A 36 40.99 23.05 72.80
N ASP A 37 40.95 21.76 73.12
CA ASP A 37 40.32 20.72 72.31
C ASP A 37 38.81 20.94 72.14
N LYS A 38 38.09 21.34 73.20
CA LYS A 38 36.66 21.70 73.14
C LYS A 38 36.43 22.94 72.27
N LEU A 39 37.25 23.98 72.43
CA LEU A 39 37.17 25.19 71.61
C LEU A 39 37.45 24.92 70.13
N ALA A 40 38.42 24.04 69.83
CA ALA A 40 38.71 23.61 68.47
C ALA A 40 37.54 22.82 67.85
N ALA A 41 36.94 21.89 68.60
CA ALA A 41 35.76 21.14 68.16
C ALA A 41 34.55 22.06 67.93
N LEU A 42 34.36 23.07 68.79
CA LEU A 42 33.29 24.07 68.65
C LEU A 42 33.49 24.99 67.45
N ALA A 43 34.71 25.47 67.22
CA ALA A 43 35.02 26.27 66.05
C ALA A 43 34.79 25.47 64.76
N ALA A 44 35.24 24.21 64.72
CA ALA A 44 35.00 23.32 63.59
C ALA A 44 33.50 23.07 63.36
N PHE A 45 32.73 22.85 64.42
CA PHE A 45 31.28 22.67 64.33
C PHE A 45 30.56 23.93 63.84
N ASN A 46 30.87 25.10 64.39
CA ASN A 46 30.23 26.35 63.98
C ASN A 46 30.50 26.71 62.52
N VAL A 47 31.72 26.45 62.03
CA VAL A 47 32.06 26.63 60.62
C VAL A 47 31.28 25.67 59.74
N ALA A 48 31.26 24.37 60.08
CA ALA A 48 30.54 23.36 59.32
C ALA A 48 29.02 23.56 59.35
N ARG A 49 28.48 24.03 60.48
CA ARG A 49 27.07 24.39 60.65
C ARG A 49 26.69 25.54 59.74
N LYS A 50 27.47 26.63 59.74
CA LYS A 50 27.21 27.78 58.88
C LYS A 50 27.26 27.40 57.40
N ASP A 51 28.28 26.65 56.99
CA ASP A 51 28.39 26.18 55.60
C ASP A 51 27.21 25.28 55.20
N ALA A 52 26.77 24.39 56.10
CA ALA A 52 25.57 23.57 55.87
C ALA A 52 24.28 24.39 55.83
N GLU A 53 24.11 25.39 56.70
CA GLU A 53 22.94 26.28 56.70
C GLU A 53 22.89 27.15 55.44
N ASP A 54 24.04 27.67 54.99
CA ASP A 54 24.16 28.44 53.74
C ASP A 54 23.79 27.56 52.53
N GLN A 55 24.33 26.34 52.44
CA GLN A 55 24.02 25.39 51.36
C GLN A 55 22.54 24.96 51.38
N LEU A 56 22.00 24.64 52.55
CA LEU A 56 20.58 24.29 52.69
C LEU A 56 19.67 25.46 52.30
N SER A 57 20.05 26.70 52.62
CA SER A 57 19.28 27.89 52.25
C SER A 57 19.30 28.13 50.74
N VAL A 58 20.42 27.86 50.07
CA VAL A 58 20.53 27.93 48.60
C VAL A 58 19.62 26.88 47.95
N ILE A 59 19.61 25.65 48.48
CA ILE A 59 18.77 24.56 47.96
C ILE A 59 17.28 24.83 48.22
N ASP A 60 16.92 25.27 49.43
CA ASP A 60 15.54 25.59 49.81
C ASP A 60 15.00 26.81 49.03
N GLY A 61 15.88 27.71 48.56
CA GLY A 61 15.53 28.91 47.78
C GLY A 61 15.39 28.70 46.27
N ARG A 62 15.84 27.56 45.72
CA ARG A 62 15.68 27.25 44.30
C ARG A 62 14.28 26.69 44.03
N GLY A 63 13.59 27.29 43.06
CA GLY A 63 12.32 26.77 42.56
C GLY A 63 12.51 25.44 41.83
N THR A 64 11.53 24.55 41.91
CA THR A 64 11.60 23.16 41.40
C THR A 64 11.60 23.00 39.88
N ASP A 65 11.41 24.09 39.15
CA ASP A 65 11.08 24.04 37.72
C ASP A 65 12.29 24.25 36.81
N GLU A 66 13.36 24.91 37.29
CA GLU A 66 14.57 25.19 36.49
C GLU A 66 15.75 24.23 36.77
N GLU A 67 15.64 23.35 37.77
CA GLU A 67 16.75 22.47 38.16
C GLU A 67 16.95 21.29 37.18
N THR A 68 18.16 21.16 36.64
CA THR A 68 18.55 19.99 35.83
C THR A 68 18.97 18.81 36.73
N PRO A 69 18.91 17.55 36.26
CA PRO A 69 19.42 16.40 37.02
C PRO A 69 20.88 16.54 37.46
N GLU A 70 21.69 17.23 36.66
CA GLU A 70 23.11 17.47 36.95
C GLU A 70 23.31 18.53 38.05
N ASP A 71 22.44 19.54 38.11
CA ASP A 71 22.46 20.52 39.21
C ASP A 71 22.04 19.86 40.53
N LEU A 72 20.99 19.04 40.51
CA LEU A 72 20.57 18.24 41.68
C LEU A 72 21.67 17.28 42.14
N ARG A 73 22.47 16.73 41.22
CA ARG A 73 23.61 15.87 41.54
C ARG A 73 24.76 16.65 42.19
N LYS A 74 25.07 17.87 41.72
CA LYS A 74 26.09 18.73 42.34
C LYS A 74 25.69 19.11 43.77
N ASP A 75 24.42 19.39 43.99
CA ASP A 75 23.88 19.72 45.31
C ASP A 75 23.90 18.48 46.24
N GLU A 76 23.56 17.30 45.72
CA GLU A 76 23.70 16.04 46.44
C GLU A 76 25.16 15.77 46.86
N ASP A 77 26.12 15.96 45.95
CA ASP A 77 27.53 15.72 46.24
C ASP A 77 28.10 16.76 47.21
N SER A 78 27.62 18.01 47.15
CA SER A 78 27.97 19.06 48.11
C SER A 78 27.43 18.75 49.51
N LEU A 79 26.16 18.33 49.61
CA LEU A 79 25.57 17.90 50.89
C LEU A 79 26.20 16.61 51.45
N LYS A 80 26.64 15.66 50.60
CA LYS A 80 27.40 14.48 51.06
C LYS A 80 28.74 14.88 51.67
N ARG A 81 29.47 15.81 51.05
CA ARG A 81 30.74 16.32 51.59
C ARG A 81 30.53 17.02 52.92
N LEU A 82 29.47 17.83 53.04
CA LEU A 82 29.07 18.47 54.29
C LEU A 82 28.68 17.45 55.37
N HIS A 83 27.85 16.47 55.02
CA HIS A 83 27.48 15.39 55.94
C HIS A 83 28.72 14.64 56.44
N GLN A 84 29.66 14.31 55.55
CA GLN A 84 30.92 13.66 55.91
C GLN A 84 31.79 14.56 56.81
N SER A 85 31.95 15.84 56.46
CA SER A 85 32.70 16.82 57.23
C SER A 85 32.15 16.99 58.65
N ILE A 86 30.83 17.16 58.78
CA ILE A 86 30.17 17.28 60.09
C ILE A 86 30.33 15.98 60.88
N SER A 87 30.14 14.81 60.26
CA SER A 87 30.23 13.52 60.95
C SER A 87 31.59 13.19 61.59
N GLN A 88 32.68 13.80 61.09
CA GLN A 88 34.05 13.58 61.57
C GLN A 88 34.41 14.40 62.81
N ILE A 89 33.56 15.36 63.21
CA ILE A 89 33.79 16.21 64.38
C ILE A 89 33.59 15.39 65.66
N ASP A 90 34.52 15.55 66.61
CA ASP A 90 34.52 14.84 67.90
C ASP A 90 33.37 15.31 68.81
N ARG A 91 32.28 14.54 68.83
CA ARG A 91 31.09 14.79 69.65
C ARG A 91 31.34 14.66 71.16
N GLY A 92 32.40 13.94 71.56
CA GLY A 92 32.73 13.72 72.96
C GLY A 92 33.09 15.01 73.70
N LYS A 93 33.58 16.01 72.95
CA LYS A 93 34.02 17.31 73.46
C LYS A 93 32.93 18.39 73.50
N LEU A 94 31.76 18.12 72.92
CA LEU A 94 30.60 19.01 72.90
C LEU A 94 29.73 18.83 74.16
N ASP A 95 28.99 19.87 74.54
CA ASP A 95 27.93 19.75 75.56
C ASP A 95 26.62 19.16 74.97
N GLU A 96 25.65 18.90 75.84
CA GLU A 96 24.43 18.18 75.47
C GLU A 96 23.57 18.94 74.46
N ASP A 97 23.45 20.27 74.61
CA ASP A 97 22.70 21.12 73.69
C ASP A 97 23.36 21.15 72.30
N GLN A 98 24.69 21.30 72.25
CA GLN A 98 25.45 21.23 71.00
C GLN A 98 25.35 19.86 70.34
N ARG A 99 25.33 18.76 71.11
CA ARG A 99 25.12 17.41 70.56
C ARG A 99 23.73 17.25 69.97
N ASN A 100 22.71 17.84 70.58
CA ASN A 100 21.34 17.83 70.05
C ASN A 100 21.25 18.64 68.75
N GLU A 101 21.80 19.84 68.70
CA GLU A 101 21.87 20.65 67.47
C GLU A 101 22.64 19.94 66.36
N PHE A 102 23.74 19.26 66.72
CA PHE A 102 24.54 18.46 65.80
C PHE A 102 23.72 17.31 65.19
N CYS A 103 22.95 16.58 66.00
CA CYS A 103 22.06 15.52 65.53
C CYS A 103 20.96 16.08 64.61
N LEU A 104 20.31 17.18 65.00
CA LEU A 104 19.26 17.83 64.20
C LEU A 104 19.78 18.30 62.84
N LEU A 105 20.99 18.86 62.78
CA LEU A 105 21.60 19.30 61.54
C LEU A 105 21.90 18.11 60.60
N LEU A 106 22.47 17.03 61.12
CA LEU A 106 22.71 15.81 60.33
C LEU A 106 21.41 15.18 59.82
N GLU A 107 20.36 15.16 60.63
CA GLU A 107 19.04 14.70 60.22
C GLU A 107 18.43 15.60 59.14
N ARG A 108 18.59 16.93 59.25
CA ARG A 108 18.13 17.87 58.21
C ARG A 108 18.87 17.63 56.90
N ILE A 109 20.20 17.55 56.93
CA ILE A 109 21.03 17.25 55.75
C ILE A 109 20.62 15.90 55.13
N SER A 110 20.42 14.88 55.96
CA SER A 110 20.00 13.55 55.49
C SER A 110 18.62 13.56 54.83
N ARG A 111 17.65 14.31 55.39
CA ARG A 111 16.33 14.50 54.79
C ARG A 111 16.41 15.23 53.45
N THR A 112 17.16 16.34 53.37
CA THR A 112 17.34 17.08 52.13
C THR A 112 18.05 16.23 51.06
N LEU A 113 19.06 15.45 51.43
CA LEU A 113 19.70 14.48 50.54
C LEU A 113 18.72 13.45 49.97
N ALA A 114 17.82 12.91 50.79
CA ALA A 114 16.81 11.96 50.34
C ALA A 114 15.82 12.62 49.34
N LEU A 115 15.39 13.85 49.63
CA LEU A 115 14.51 14.62 48.74
C LEU A 115 15.18 14.93 47.40
N LEU A 116 16.45 15.37 47.40
CA LEU A 116 17.19 15.64 46.16
C LEU A 116 17.38 14.39 45.31
N LYS A 117 17.71 13.24 45.94
CA LYS A 117 17.80 11.96 45.22
C LYS A 117 16.49 11.57 44.56
N GLN A 118 15.37 11.74 45.27
CA GLN A 118 14.04 11.46 44.73
C GLN A 118 13.72 12.40 43.57
N ARG A 119 13.89 13.72 43.76
CA ARG A 119 13.66 14.72 42.70
C ARG A 119 14.50 14.44 41.45
N ARG A 120 15.79 14.10 41.63
CA ARG A 120 16.67 13.73 40.51
C ARG A 120 16.15 12.49 39.80
N SER A 121 15.80 11.44 40.53
CA SER A 121 15.26 10.22 39.94
C SER A 121 13.95 10.47 39.18
N ASP A 122 13.06 11.31 39.70
CA ASP A 122 11.80 11.65 39.04
C ASP A 122 12.03 12.48 37.77
N LYS A 123 12.96 13.44 37.79
CA LYS A 123 13.36 14.22 36.62
C LYS A 123 14.07 13.36 35.56
N GLU A 124 14.97 12.46 35.96
CA GLU A 124 15.64 11.51 35.06
C GLU A 124 14.62 10.59 34.38
N LYS A 125 13.64 10.07 35.12
CA LYS A 125 12.54 9.26 34.55
C LYS A 125 11.69 10.05 33.57
N GLU A 126 11.36 11.30 33.90
CA GLU A 126 10.57 12.17 33.03
C GLU A 126 11.33 12.53 31.74
N ILE A 127 12.64 12.80 31.83
CA ILE A 127 13.50 13.02 30.66
C ILE A 127 13.55 11.76 29.79
N ALA A 128 13.85 10.59 30.38
CA ALA A 128 13.90 9.33 29.65
C ALA A 128 12.55 9.00 28.98
N ARG A 129 11.42 9.29 29.64
CA ARG A 129 10.09 9.13 29.06
C ARG A 129 9.88 10.06 27.86
N ARG A 130 10.23 11.35 27.97
CA ARG A 130 10.11 12.30 26.84
C ARG A 130 10.99 11.92 25.66
N GLU A 131 12.21 11.48 25.92
CA GLU A 131 13.13 10.99 24.89
C GLU A 131 12.55 9.75 24.18
N ALA A 132 11.94 8.83 24.93
CA ALA A 132 11.26 7.68 24.35
C ALA A 132 10.03 8.07 23.51
N ASP A 133 9.20 8.99 24.00
CA ASP A 133 8.03 9.51 23.27
C ASP A 133 8.45 10.24 21.98
N GLU A 134 9.53 11.03 22.03
CA GLU A 134 10.09 11.72 20.87
C GLU A 134 10.71 10.74 19.86
N ALA A 135 11.46 9.73 20.33
CA ALA A 135 11.99 8.68 19.48
C ALA A 135 10.87 7.91 18.75
N LEU A 136 9.80 7.55 19.47
CA LEU A 136 8.64 6.90 18.89
C LEU A 136 7.96 7.80 17.84
N ARG A 137 7.76 9.08 18.15
CA ARG A 137 7.22 10.05 17.19
C ARG A 137 8.07 10.15 15.93
N ASN A 138 9.39 10.19 16.06
CA ASN A 138 10.33 10.27 14.94
C ASN A 138 10.32 9.01 14.07
N LEU A 139 10.03 7.84 14.65
CA LEU A 139 9.83 6.59 13.90
C LEU A 139 8.47 6.54 13.18
N ILE A 140 7.40 6.95 13.85
CA ILE A 140 6.03 6.87 13.31
C ILE A 140 5.77 7.89 12.20
N THR A 141 6.19 9.14 12.41
CA THR A 141 5.87 10.26 11.50
C THR A 141 6.20 9.98 10.02
N PRO A 142 7.41 9.52 9.64
CA PRO A 142 7.72 9.29 8.23
C PRO A 142 6.84 8.21 7.58
N ILE A 143 6.52 7.14 8.31
CA ILE A 143 5.67 6.05 7.78
C ILE A 143 4.23 6.51 7.63
N SER A 144 3.70 7.24 8.62
CA SER A 144 2.35 7.81 8.54
C SER A 144 2.22 8.78 7.35
N VAL A 145 3.20 9.67 7.15
CA VAL A 145 3.23 10.58 5.99
C VAL A 145 3.29 9.78 4.68
N ARG A 146 4.19 8.79 4.60
CA ARG A 146 4.34 7.97 3.38
C ARG A 146 3.06 7.19 3.05
N LEU A 147 2.38 6.62 4.05
CA LEU A 147 1.11 5.91 3.84
C LEU A 147 0.03 6.86 3.32
N VAL A 148 -0.08 8.06 3.89
CA VAL A 148 -1.04 9.08 3.40
C VAL A 148 -0.71 9.49 1.96
N GLU A 149 0.56 9.70 1.63
CA GLU A 149 0.99 10.00 0.25
C GLU A 149 0.64 8.88 -0.72
N LEU A 150 0.91 7.62 -0.36
CA LEU A 150 0.60 6.46 -1.20
C LEU A 150 -0.90 6.26 -1.40
N VAL A 151 -1.70 6.49 -0.35
CA VAL A 151 -3.16 6.44 -0.45
C VAL A 151 -3.67 7.54 -1.38
N ASN A 152 -3.17 8.77 -1.24
CA ASN A 152 -3.54 9.85 -2.15
C ASN A 152 -3.10 9.58 -3.59
N GLU A 153 -1.94 8.95 -3.79
CA GLU A 153 -1.49 8.52 -5.12
C GLU A 153 -2.42 7.45 -5.71
N ALA A 154 -2.84 6.48 -4.90
CA ALA A 154 -3.79 5.46 -5.30
C ALA A 154 -5.15 6.05 -5.70
N ASP A 155 -5.67 6.99 -4.90
CA ASP A 155 -6.93 7.69 -5.20
C ASP A 155 -6.80 8.48 -6.51
N ARG A 156 -5.68 9.20 -6.71
CA ARG A 156 -5.40 9.89 -7.98
C ARG A 156 -5.37 8.93 -9.16
N LEU A 157 -4.69 7.78 -9.02
CA LEU A 157 -4.58 6.78 -10.08
C LEU A 157 -5.92 6.13 -10.44
N LEU A 158 -6.84 5.99 -9.47
CA LEU A 158 -8.19 5.48 -9.70
C LEU A 158 -9.11 6.49 -10.41
N GLU A 159 -8.90 7.79 -10.16
CA GLU A 159 -9.67 8.87 -10.76
C GLU A 159 -9.09 9.37 -12.10
N ASP A 160 -7.82 9.08 -12.37
CA ASP A 160 -7.14 9.53 -13.57
C ASP A 160 -7.69 8.87 -14.85
N LYS A 161 -8.03 9.72 -15.81
CA LYS A 161 -8.55 9.35 -17.12
C LYS A 161 -7.46 8.84 -18.06
N GLU A 162 -6.22 9.28 -17.84
CA GLU A 162 -5.03 8.92 -18.59
C GLU A 162 -4.08 8.06 -17.74
N GLY A 163 -4.58 7.54 -16.62
CA GLY A 163 -3.81 6.77 -15.66
C GLY A 163 -3.23 5.50 -16.27
N VAL A 164 -2.07 5.08 -15.77
CA VAL A 164 -1.35 3.89 -16.25
C VAL A 164 -1.80 2.66 -15.46
N PRO A 165 -2.59 1.72 -16.02
CA PRO A 165 -3.21 0.66 -15.23
C PRO A 165 -2.23 -0.35 -14.62
N THR A 166 -1.03 -0.48 -15.20
CA THR A 166 0.02 -1.35 -14.66
C THR A 166 0.52 -0.87 -13.29
N GLN A 167 0.26 0.39 -12.91
CA GLN A 167 0.65 0.94 -11.62
C GLN A 167 -0.26 0.46 -10.48
N TYR A 168 -1.51 0.03 -10.74
CA TYR A 168 -2.44 -0.36 -9.68
C TYR A 168 -1.85 -1.43 -8.74
N ARG A 169 -1.24 -2.47 -9.31
CA ARG A 169 -0.60 -3.55 -8.53
C ARG A 169 0.66 -3.08 -7.81
N LEU A 170 1.50 -2.29 -8.48
CA LEU A 170 2.74 -1.76 -7.89
C LEU A 170 2.44 -0.85 -6.69
N THR A 171 1.51 0.09 -6.84
CA THR A 171 1.08 0.97 -5.75
C THR A 171 0.45 0.18 -4.60
N ALA A 172 -0.33 -0.86 -4.88
CA ALA A 172 -0.90 -1.71 -3.84
C ALA A 172 0.18 -2.47 -3.06
N GLU A 173 1.20 -3.01 -3.74
CA GLU A 173 2.34 -3.68 -3.12
C GLU A 173 3.18 -2.72 -2.28
N GLU A 174 3.41 -1.49 -2.74
CA GLU A 174 4.08 -0.43 -1.96
C GLU A 174 3.30 -0.11 -0.68
N ILE A 175 1.98 0.05 -0.77
CA ILE A 175 1.13 0.29 0.40
C ILE A 175 1.22 -0.89 1.37
N ILE A 176 1.12 -2.13 0.90
CA ILE A 176 1.25 -3.33 1.75
C ILE A 176 2.59 -3.35 2.48
N ASN A 177 3.69 -3.02 1.80
CA ASN A 177 5.01 -3.03 2.40
C ASN A 177 5.16 -1.96 3.48
N GLU A 178 4.60 -0.76 3.28
CA GLU A 178 4.56 0.28 4.32
C GLU A 178 3.61 -0.08 5.47
N CYS A 179 2.46 -0.71 5.19
CA CYS A 179 1.56 -1.20 6.24
C CYS A 179 2.25 -2.25 7.13
N LYS A 180 3.09 -3.13 6.57
CA LYS A 180 3.88 -4.10 7.35
C LYS A 180 4.86 -3.39 8.29
N LYS A 181 5.59 -2.38 7.81
CA LYS A 181 6.50 -1.57 8.64
C LYS A 181 5.75 -0.86 9.77
N ALA A 182 4.58 -0.29 9.46
CA ALA A 182 3.72 0.32 10.46
C ALA A 182 3.25 -0.69 11.52
N GLY A 183 2.83 -1.90 11.10
CA GLY A 183 2.42 -2.97 12.00
C GLY A 183 3.54 -3.49 12.91
N GLU A 184 4.79 -3.49 12.44
CA GLU A 184 5.96 -3.82 13.27
C GLU A 184 6.17 -2.77 14.39
N ILE A 185 6.04 -1.48 14.07
CA ILE A 185 6.17 -0.40 15.07
C ILE A 185 5.03 -0.43 16.08
N LEU A 186 3.80 -0.67 15.63
CA LEU A 186 2.62 -0.67 16.48
C LEU A 186 2.61 -1.81 17.51
N ARG A 187 3.31 -2.92 17.25
CA ARG A 187 3.38 -4.06 18.18
C ARG A 187 3.95 -3.67 19.54
N ASP A 188 4.95 -2.80 19.55
CA ASP A 188 5.70 -2.41 20.74
C ASP A 188 5.30 -1.00 21.24
N ALA A 189 4.42 -0.31 20.52
CA ALA A 189 4.05 1.07 20.82
C ALA A 189 2.91 1.18 21.86
N PRO A 190 2.96 2.16 22.77
CA PRO A 190 1.88 2.43 23.70
C PRO A 190 0.65 3.01 22.99
N ALA A 191 -0.50 2.33 23.09
CA ALA A 191 -1.76 2.70 22.44
C ALA A 191 -2.29 4.11 22.82
N THR A 192 -1.84 4.69 23.94
CA THR A 192 -2.26 6.01 24.38
C THR A 192 -1.52 7.17 23.68
N HIS A 193 -0.49 6.88 22.88
CA HIS A 193 0.35 7.92 22.28
C HIS A 193 -0.34 8.55 21.04
N PRO A 194 -0.42 9.90 20.91
CA PRO A 194 -1.11 10.55 19.80
C PRO A 194 -0.62 10.15 18.40
N SER A 195 0.69 9.90 18.23
CA SER A 195 1.24 9.43 16.95
C SER A 195 0.77 8.02 16.57
N VAL A 196 0.47 7.16 17.55
CA VAL A 196 -0.07 5.82 17.30
C VAL A 196 -1.46 5.95 16.66
N ASN A 197 -2.33 6.78 17.21
CA ASN A 197 -3.65 7.03 16.64
C ASN A 197 -3.59 7.57 15.20
N MET A 198 -2.62 8.46 14.91
CA MET A 198 -2.41 8.96 13.54
C MET A 198 -1.97 7.86 12.58
N LEU A 199 -1.09 6.95 13.02
CA LEU A 199 -0.63 5.82 12.23
C LEU A 199 -1.74 4.80 12.00
N GLU A 200 -2.55 4.49 13.02
CA GLU A 200 -3.70 3.59 12.91
C GLU A 200 -4.76 4.11 11.94
N ALA A 201 -5.02 5.43 11.95
CA ALA A 201 -5.92 6.05 10.98
C ALA A 201 -5.38 5.94 9.54
N ALA A 202 -4.08 6.18 9.35
CA ALA A 202 -3.42 6.03 8.04
C ALA A 202 -3.44 4.57 7.56
N LEU A 203 -3.18 3.62 8.46
CA LEU A 203 -3.27 2.17 8.20
C LEU A 203 -4.67 1.75 7.78
N THR A 204 -5.70 2.18 8.52
CA THR A 204 -7.10 1.86 8.20
C THR A 204 -7.47 2.37 6.80
N SER A 205 -7.02 3.57 6.45
CA SER A 205 -7.23 4.13 5.11
C SER A 205 -6.51 3.32 4.04
N ALA A 206 -5.25 2.96 4.28
CA ALA A 206 -4.43 2.17 3.38
C ALA A 206 -5.00 0.75 3.15
N GLU A 207 -5.39 0.06 4.22
CA GLU A 207 -6.00 -1.28 4.17
C GLU A 207 -7.31 -1.30 3.38
N ARG A 208 -8.05 -0.18 3.37
CA ARG A 208 -9.28 -0.04 2.58
C ARG A 208 -8.99 0.09 1.07
N VAL A 209 -7.92 0.79 0.69
CA VAL A 209 -7.61 1.08 -0.73
C VAL A 209 -6.91 -0.09 -1.41
N VAL A 210 -6.07 -0.84 -0.69
CA VAL A 210 -5.36 -2.02 -1.21
C VAL A 210 -6.25 -3.01 -1.97
N PRO A 211 -7.40 -3.49 -1.45
CA PRO A 211 -8.24 -4.43 -2.18
C PRO A 211 -8.86 -3.80 -3.44
N VAL A 212 -9.18 -2.51 -3.42
CA VAL A 212 -9.72 -1.79 -4.59
C VAL A 212 -8.69 -1.76 -5.71
N LEU A 213 -7.43 -1.46 -5.40
CA LEU A 213 -6.34 -1.47 -6.39
C LEU A 213 -6.09 -2.86 -6.96
N HIS A 214 -6.09 -3.91 -6.12
CA HIS A 214 -5.94 -5.28 -6.59
C HIS A 214 -7.06 -5.70 -7.53
N GLU A 215 -8.31 -5.41 -7.15
CA GLU A 215 -9.46 -5.72 -8.00
C GLU A 215 -9.35 -4.98 -9.34
N ARG A 216 -9.01 -3.69 -9.29
CA ARG A 216 -8.81 -2.88 -10.50
C ARG A 216 -7.70 -3.44 -11.39
N ALA A 217 -6.58 -3.89 -10.82
CA ALA A 217 -5.50 -4.53 -11.55
C ALA A 217 -5.93 -5.86 -12.19
N ASN A 218 -6.73 -6.67 -11.48
CA ASN A 218 -7.23 -7.93 -12.00
C ASN A 218 -8.22 -7.72 -13.16
N ILE A 219 -9.09 -6.71 -13.07
CA ILE A 219 -10.00 -6.32 -14.16
C ILE A 219 -9.19 -5.87 -15.38
N TRP A 220 -8.11 -5.12 -15.18
CA TRP A 220 -7.21 -4.73 -16.27
C TRP A 220 -6.53 -5.93 -16.95
N ASP A 221 -6.02 -6.88 -16.18
CA ASP A 221 -5.41 -8.11 -16.71
C ASP A 221 -6.44 -8.97 -17.47
N MET A 222 -7.68 -9.00 -17.01
CA MET A 222 -8.79 -9.63 -17.72
C MET A 222 -9.07 -8.93 -19.05
N PHE A 223 -9.18 -7.60 -19.04
CA PHE A 223 -9.45 -6.78 -20.22
C PHE A 223 -8.38 -6.98 -21.28
N THR A 224 -7.10 -6.85 -20.91
CA THR A 224 -5.97 -7.03 -21.84
C THR A 224 -5.94 -8.43 -22.45
N ARG A 225 -6.20 -9.48 -21.65
CA ARG A 225 -6.27 -10.85 -22.17
C ARG A 225 -7.41 -11.02 -23.18
N VAL A 226 -8.63 -10.62 -22.84
CA VAL A 226 -9.79 -10.74 -23.74
C VAL A 226 -9.56 -9.93 -25.01
N ARG A 227 -9.02 -8.72 -24.89
CA ARG A 227 -8.69 -7.86 -26.03
C ARG A 227 -7.69 -8.54 -26.95
N ASP A 228 -6.56 -9.00 -26.42
CA ASP A 228 -5.50 -9.59 -27.23
C ASP A 228 -5.95 -10.89 -27.91
N GLU A 229 -6.80 -11.69 -27.26
CA GLU A 229 -7.43 -12.87 -27.85
C GLU A 229 -8.41 -12.50 -28.97
N ALA A 230 -9.27 -11.50 -28.72
CA ALA A 230 -10.27 -11.04 -29.68
C ALA A 230 -9.62 -10.38 -30.91
N THR A 231 -8.59 -9.55 -30.73
CA THR A 231 -7.84 -8.93 -31.83
C THR A 231 -7.18 -9.98 -32.71
N LYS A 232 -6.53 -11.01 -32.14
CA LYS A 232 -5.94 -12.11 -32.92
C LYS A 232 -7.00 -12.88 -33.71
N MET A 233 -8.18 -13.10 -33.11
CA MET A 233 -9.29 -13.75 -33.80
C MET A 233 -9.81 -12.90 -34.95
N LEU A 234 -9.98 -11.60 -34.74
CA LEU A 234 -10.43 -10.64 -35.75
C LEU A 234 -9.46 -10.60 -36.93
N GLU A 235 -8.15 -10.46 -36.66
CA GLU A 235 -7.09 -10.50 -37.68
C GLU A 235 -7.10 -11.82 -38.48
N SER A 236 -7.37 -12.96 -37.81
CA SER A 236 -7.49 -14.25 -38.47
C SER A 236 -8.70 -14.31 -39.40
N VAL A 237 -9.86 -13.80 -38.97
CA VAL A 237 -11.06 -13.76 -39.81
C VAL A 237 -10.83 -12.84 -41.01
N ASP A 238 -10.32 -11.63 -40.79
CA ASP A 238 -10.03 -10.65 -41.84
C ASP A 238 -9.01 -11.18 -42.87
N ALA A 239 -8.01 -11.95 -42.44
CA ALA A 239 -7.04 -12.56 -43.35
C ALA A 239 -7.64 -13.67 -44.24
N ASN A 240 -8.71 -14.33 -43.77
CA ASN A 240 -9.33 -15.45 -44.47
C ASN A 240 -10.53 -15.03 -45.33
N LEU A 241 -11.29 -14.01 -44.95
CA LEU A 241 -12.48 -13.55 -45.68
C LEU A 241 -12.22 -13.26 -47.17
N PRO A 242 -11.16 -12.52 -47.57
CA PRO A 242 -10.90 -12.24 -48.99
C PRO A 242 -10.68 -13.50 -49.84
N ARG A 243 -10.25 -14.61 -49.22
CA ARG A 243 -10.01 -15.89 -49.91
C ARG A 243 -11.31 -16.63 -50.24
N LEU A 244 -12.41 -16.27 -49.58
CA LEU A 244 -13.72 -16.86 -49.77
C LEU A 244 -14.57 -16.09 -50.78
N GLN A 245 -14.07 -14.97 -51.32
CA GLN A 245 -14.79 -14.23 -52.35
C GLN A 245 -14.91 -15.06 -53.63
N PRO A 246 -16.15 -15.24 -54.14
CA PRO A 246 -16.35 -15.81 -55.46
C PRO A 246 -15.65 -15.00 -56.55
N GLY A 247 -15.09 -15.70 -57.54
CA GLY A 247 -14.42 -15.10 -58.69
C GLY A 247 -15.39 -14.55 -59.74
N ALA A 248 -14.88 -14.20 -60.92
CA ALA A 248 -15.70 -13.69 -62.02
C ALA A 248 -16.56 -14.78 -62.73
N ALA A 249 -16.23 -16.06 -62.52
CA ALA A 249 -16.98 -17.19 -63.04
C ALA A 249 -17.92 -17.73 -61.94
N LEU A 250 -19.11 -18.20 -62.35
CA LEU A 250 -20.05 -18.85 -61.43
C LEU A 250 -19.40 -20.06 -60.77
N LEU A 251 -19.58 -20.18 -59.46
CA LEU A 251 -19.16 -21.35 -58.69
C LEU A 251 -19.91 -22.60 -59.15
N SER A 252 -19.19 -23.71 -59.31
CA SER A 252 -19.84 -25.02 -59.43
C SER A 252 -20.53 -25.40 -58.11
N THR A 253 -21.53 -26.29 -58.17
CA THR A 253 -22.26 -26.73 -56.97
C THR A 253 -21.34 -27.29 -55.88
N SER A 254 -20.33 -28.08 -56.26
CA SER A 254 -19.36 -28.64 -55.30
C SER A 254 -18.45 -27.58 -54.67
N GLU A 255 -18.04 -26.56 -55.43
CA GLU A 255 -17.19 -25.48 -54.92
C GLU A 255 -17.99 -24.56 -53.98
N GLY A 256 -19.23 -24.22 -54.34
CA GLY A 256 -20.10 -23.42 -53.50
C GLY A 256 -20.46 -24.12 -52.18
N GLU A 257 -20.73 -25.43 -52.21
CA GLU A 257 -20.97 -26.23 -50.99
C GLU A 257 -19.74 -26.25 -50.07
N ALA A 258 -18.54 -26.39 -50.64
CA ALA A 258 -17.29 -26.34 -49.87
C ALA A 258 -17.10 -24.96 -49.21
N LEU A 259 -17.32 -23.87 -49.95
CA LEU A 259 -17.24 -22.50 -49.43
C LEU A 259 -18.28 -22.22 -48.34
N LEU A 260 -19.51 -22.71 -48.50
CA LEU A 260 -20.54 -22.60 -47.45
C LEU A 260 -20.14 -23.31 -46.16
N ASN A 261 -19.49 -24.47 -46.25
CA ASN A 261 -19.01 -25.16 -45.05
C ASN A 261 -17.91 -24.35 -44.35
N TYR A 262 -16.97 -23.74 -45.10
CA TYR A 262 -15.99 -22.83 -44.51
C TYR A 262 -16.63 -21.59 -43.87
N LEU A 263 -17.64 -21.00 -44.50
CA LEU A 263 -18.37 -19.86 -43.96
C LEU A 263 -19.10 -20.24 -42.65
N LYS A 264 -19.72 -21.42 -42.59
CA LYS A 264 -20.36 -21.92 -41.36
C LYS A 264 -19.37 -22.05 -40.20
N ASP A 265 -18.17 -22.56 -40.47
CA ASP A 265 -17.13 -22.66 -39.44
C ASP A 265 -16.70 -21.25 -38.97
N MET A 266 -16.53 -20.32 -39.91
CA MET A 266 -16.15 -18.93 -39.63
C MET A 266 -17.24 -18.14 -38.90
N TYR A 267 -18.52 -18.47 -39.10
CA TYR A 267 -19.62 -17.89 -38.32
C TYR A 267 -19.44 -18.12 -36.80
N GLY A 268 -18.88 -19.27 -36.42
CA GLY A 268 -18.51 -19.54 -35.03
C GLY A 268 -17.44 -18.60 -34.49
N ASP A 269 -16.54 -18.10 -35.34
CA ASP A 269 -15.57 -17.05 -34.97
C ASP A 269 -16.25 -15.69 -34.80
N ILE A 270 -17.17 -15.34 -35.70
CA ILE A 270 -17.97 -14.09 -35.60
C ILE A 270 -18.78 -14.07 -34.29
N GLU A 271 -19.47 -15.15 -33.92
CA GLU A 271 -20.20 -15.23 -32.65
C GLU A 271 -19.29 -15.08 -31.42
N ARG A 272 -18.08 -15.64 -31.49
CA ARG A 272 -17.07 -15.48 -30.44
C ARG A 272 -16.58 -14.04 -30.35
N LEU A 273 -16.40 -13.35 -31.47
CA LEU A 273 -16.07 -11.93 -31.51
C LEU A 273 -17.17 -11.07 -30.88
N ARG A 274 -18.45 -11.32 -31.18
CA ARG A 274 -19.57 -10.60 -30.52
C ARG A 274 -19.61 -10.84 -29.00
N THR A 275 -19.34 -12.07 -28.59
CA THR A 275 -19.26 -12.42 -27.15
C THR A 275 -18.10 -11.68 -26.48
N ALA A 276 -16.93 -11.63 -27.13
CA ALA A 276 -15.76 -10.91 -26.64
C ALA A 276 -16.02 -9.39 -26.57
N GLU A 277 -16.67 -8.82 -27.58
CA GLU A 277 -17.05 -7.39 -27.60
C GLU A 277 -17.94 -7.05 -26.39
N LYS A 278 -18.95 -7.88 -26.10
CA LYS A 278 -19.81 -7.70 -24.93
C LYS A 278 -19.00 -7.74 -23.62
N GLN A 279 -18.10 -8.71 -23.47
CA GLN A 279 -17.24 -8.82 -22.29
C GLN A 279 -16.30 -7.62 -22.15
N LEU A 280 -15.70 -7.17 -23.26
CA LEU A 280 -14.84 -5.98 -23.27
C LEU A 280 -15.61 -4.74 -22.84
N ASN A 281 -16.84 -4.56 -23.31
CA ASN A 281 -17.72 -3.46 -22.90
C ASN A 281 -18.05 -3.49 -21.40
N GLU A 282 -18.35 -4.67 -20.84
CA GLU A 282 -18.60 -4.84 -19.41
C GLU A 282 -17.36 -4.49 -18.58
N LEU A 283 -16.19 -4.99 -18.98
CA LEU A 283 -14.91 -4.67 -18.33
C LEU A 283 -14.56 -3.17 -18.45
N ALA A 284 -14.90 -2.53 -19.58
CA ALA A 284 -14.72 -1.10 -19.79
C ALA A 284 -15.42 -0.25 -18.75
N VAL A 285 -16.65 -0.62 -18.43
CA VAL A 285 -17.48 0.08 -17.44
C VAL A 285 -16.78 0.02 -16.08
N LEU A 286 -16.25 -1.16 -15.74
CA LEU A 286 -15.49 -1.38 -14.50
C LEU A 286 -14.12 -0.71 -14.50
N LEU A 287 -13.58 -0.32 -15.67
CA LEU A 287 -12.31 0.39 -15.85
C LEU A 287 -12.46 1.91 -16.04
N ARG A 288 -13.68 2.46 -15.93
CA ARG A 288 -13.86 3.92 -15.97
C ARG A 288 -13.08 4.60 -14.82
N PRO A 289 -12.41 5.73 -15.08
CA PRO A 289 -12.63 6.61 -16.23
C PRO A 289 -11.57 6.52 -17.35
N LEU A 290 -10.82 5.41 -17.45
CA LEU A 290 -9.73 5.25 -18.41
C LEU A 290 -10.18 5.49 -19.86
N LEU A 291 -9.66 6.56 -20.48
CA LEU A 291 -10.02 6.95 -21.85
C LEU A 291 -9.44 6.00 -22.89
N GLN A 292 -8.23 5.48 -22.65
CA GLN A 292 -7.60 4.52 -23.55
C GLN A 292 -8.49 3.29 -23.75
N VAL A 293 -9.05 2.73 -22.68
CA VAL A 293 -9.94 1.57 -22.74
C VAL A 293 -11.19 1.88 -23.57
N GLN A 294 -11.78 3.06 -23.37
CA GLN A 294 -12.96 3.48 -24.14
C GLN A 294 -12.65 3.63 -25.63
N GLN A 295 -11.47 4.15 -25.96
CA GLN A 295 -11.03 4.29 -27.35
C GLN A 295 -10.77 2.93 -28.00
N GLU A 296 -10.02 2.05 -27.32
CA GLU A 296 -9.71 0.70 -27.82
C GLU A 296 -10.97 -0.09 -28.15
N ILE A 297 -11.97 -0.06 -27.27
CA ILE A 297 -13.24 -0.76 -27.51
C ILE A 297 -13.98 -0.15 -28.70
N ARG A 298 -14.00 1.19 -28.81
CA ARG A 298 -14.67 1.84 -29.94
C ARG A 298 -14.05 1.42 -31.28
N PHE A 299 -12.71 1.32 -31.35
CA PHE A 299 -12.04 0.83 -32.55
C PHE A 299 -12.35 -0.64 -32.80
N PHE A 300 -12.25 -1.48 -31.77
CA PHE A 300 -12.56 -2.90 -31.88
C PHE A 300 -13.99 -3.17 -32.35
N THR A 301 -15.00 -2.49 -31.78
CA THR A 301 -16.41 -2.61 -32.22
C THR A 301 -16.56 -2.27 -33.69
N VAL A 302 -15.96 -1.17 -34.16
CA VAL A 302 -16.05 -0.76 -35.57
C VAL A 302 -15.40 -1.81 -36.48
N ASP A 303 -14.23 -2.32 -36.11
CA ASP A 303 -13.53 -3.32 -36.91
C ASP A 303 -14.34 -4.63 -36.93
N GLN A 304 -14.86 -5.08 -35.79
CA GLN A 304 -15.72 -6.26 -35.68
C GLN A 304 -17.00 -6.14 -36.52
N GLU A 305 -17.71 -5.01 -36.44
CA GLU A 305 -18.91 -4.74 -37.25
C GLU A 305 -18.59 -4.76 -38.76
N ASN A 306 -17.46 -4.19 -39.17
CA ASN A 306 -17.01 -4.20 -40.56
C ASN A 306 -16.68 -5.61 -41.06
N THR A 307 -15.96 -6.39 -40.25
CA THR A 307 -15.62 -7.79 -40.55
C THR A 307 -16.87 -8.65 -40.65
N GLU A 308 -17.82 -8.48 -39.73
CA GLU A 308 -19.11 -9.16 -39.75
C GLU A 308 -19.90 -8.83 -41.02
N LYS A 309 -19.99 -7.55 -41.36
CA LYS A 309 -20.65 -7.13 -42.61
C LYS A 309 -19.97 -7.73 -43.84
N HIS A 310 -18.63 -7.79 -43.87
CA HIS A 310 -17.91 -8.38 -44.98
C HIS A 310 -18.16 -9.89 -45.10
N TYR A 311 -18.24 -10.59 -43.95
CA TYR A 311 -18.67 -11.98 -43.89
C TYR A 311 -20.08 -12.16 -44.46
N GLU A 312 -21.05 -11.35 -44.04
CA GLU A 312 -22.43 -11.39 -44.53
C GLU A 312 -22.50 -11.17 -46.05
N GLU A 313 -21.80 -10.16 -46.58
CA GLU A 313 -21.75 -9.87 -48.01
C GLU A 313 -21.18 -11.05 -48.83
N ILE A 314 -20.16 -11.75 -48.31
CA ILE A 314 -19.60 -12.93 -48.97
C ILE A 314 -20.58 -14.10 -48.91
N ALA A 315 -21.20 -14.34 -47.74
CA ALA A 315 -22.16 -15.42 -47.56
C ALA A 315 -23.38 -15.26 -48.46
N GLU A 316 -23.92 -14.04 -48.56
CA GLU A 316 -25.02 -13.72 -49.49
C GLU A 316 -24.62 -13.95 -50.95
N ARG A 317 -23.40 -13.57 -51.34
CA ARG A 317 -22.91 -13.76 -52.71
C ARG A 317 -22.76 -15.24 -53.06
N VAL A 318 -22.16 -16.05 -52.18
CA VAL A 318 -22.02 -17.50 -52.37
C VAL A 318 -23.40 -18.16 -52.47
N ALA A 319 -24.37 -17.77 -51.63
CA ALA A 319 -25.73 -18.29 -51.68
C ALA A 319 -26.45 -17.91 -52.99
N ALA A 320 -26.26 -16.68 -53.48
CA ALA A 320 -26.82 -16.23 -54.75
C ALA A 320 -26.23 -17.00 -55.95
N GLU A 321 -24.92 -17.24 -55.97
CA GLU A 321 -24.27 -18.01 -57.03
C GLU A 321 -24.70 -19.47 -57.05
N LEU A 322 -24.78 -20.13 -55.89
CA LEU A 322 -25.33 -21.48 -55.79
C LEU A 322 -26.77 -21.57 -56.28
N THR A 323 -27.58 -20.56 -55.98
CA THR A 323 -28.97 -20.50 -56.47
C THR A 323 -29.02 -20.35 -57.99
N ALA A 324 -28.15 -19.51 -58.56
CA ALA A 324 -28.04 -19.33 -60.01
C ALA A 324 -27.55 -20.63 -60.70
N GLU A 325 -26.54 -21.29 -60.15
CA GLU A 325 -26.01 -22.55 -60.66
C GLU A 325 -27.06 -23.66 -60.60
N ALA A 326 -27.82 -23.76 -59.52
CA ALA A 326 -28.94 -24.71 -59.41
C ALA A 326 -30.03 -24.45 -60.46
N GLN A 327 -30.32 -23.18 -60.79
CA GLN A 327 -31.25 -22.84 -61.87
C GLN A 327 -30.72 -23.20 -63.25
N LEU A 328 -29.43 -22.99 -63.51
CA LEU A 328 -28.78 -23.38 -64.76
C LEU A 328 -28.80 -24.91 -64.92
N ASN A 329 -28.46 -25.65 -63.87
CA ASN A 329 -28.51 -27.12 -63.89
C ASN A 329 -29.92 -27.66 -64.16
N ARG A 330 -30.96 -27.11 -63.53
CA ARG A 330 -32.36 -27.45 -63.85
C ARG A 330 -32.71 -27.16 -65.31
N THR A 331 -32.25 -26.02 -65.83
CA THR A 331 -32.50 -25.65 -67.23
C THR A 331 -31.80 -26.61 -68.19
N LEU A 332 -30.58 -27.01 -67.88
CA LEU A 332 -29.83 -28.02 -68.64
C LEU A 332 -30.51 -29.39 -68.60
N GLU A 333 -31.03 -29.82 -67.45
CA GLU A 333 -31.80 -31.06 -67.32
C GLU A 333 -33.05 -31.04 -68.21
N ILE A 334 -33.82 -29.95 -68.18
CA ILE A 334 -35.00 -29.76 -69.03
C ILE A 334 -34.60 -29.84 -70.51
N LEU A 335 -33.60 -29.06 -70.94
CA LEU A 335 -33.13 -29.05 -72.33
C LEU A 335 -32.61 -30.43 -72.77
N THR A 336 -31.91 -31.14 -71.90
CA THR A 336 -31.43 -32.50 -72.17
C THR A 336 -32.59 -33.47 -72.34
N SER A 337 -33.62 -33.38 -71.49
CA SER A 337 -34.83 -34.19 -71.61
C SER A 337 -35.60 -33.92 -72.90
N GLU A 338 -35.78 -32.63 -73.27
CA GLU A 338 -36.44 -32.22 -74.50
C GLU A 338 -35.66 -32.68 -75.75
N LEU A 339 -34.32 -32.58 -75.71
CA LEU A 339 -33.47 -33.02 -76.80
C LEU A 339 -33.52 -34.54 -76.98
N ASN A 340 -33.48 -35.30 -75.87
CA ASN A 340 -33.61 -36.76 -75.90
C ASN A 340 -34.97 -37.17 -76.47
N GLN A 341 -36.06 -36.50 -76.05
CA GLN A 341 -37.39 -36.71 -76.62
C GLN A 341 -37.41 -36.41 -78.14
N CYS A 342 -36.82 -35.30 -78.57
CA CYS A 342 -36.71 -34.98 -80.00
C CYS A 342 -35.91 -36.06 -80.78
N SER A 343 -34.84 -36.58 -80.17
CA SER A 343 -34.01 -37.65 -80.75
C SER A 343 -34.80 -38.96 -80.90
N GLU A 344 -35.57 -39.34 -79.88
CA GLU A 344 -36.48 -40.48 -79.92
C GLU A 344 -37.57 -40.30 -81.00
N GLU A 345 -38.14 -39.10 -81.13
CA GLU A 345 -39.11 -38.76 -82.17
C GLU A 345 -38.52 -38.83 -83.59
N LEU A 346 -37.23 -38.54 -83.76
CA LEU A 346 -36.54 -38.62 -85.06
C LEU A 346 -36.10 -40.05 -85.43
N THR A 347 -35.85 -40.90 -84.43
CA THR A 347 -35.45 -42.31 -84.62
C THR A 347 -36.66 -43.24 -84.74
N SER A 348 -37.83 -42.84 -84.24
CA SER A 348 -39.13 -43.43 -84.53
C SER A 348 -39.42 -43.39 -86.05
N ILE A 349 -39.54 -44.58 -86.66
CA ILE A 349 -39.45 -44.84 -88.11
C ILE A 349 -40.58 -44.20 -88.96
N ASP A 350 -41.64 -43.65 -88.35
CA ASP A 350 -42.87 -43.32 -89.08
C ASP A 350 -42.98 -41.84 -89.50
N GLY A 351 -42.11 -41.37 -90.40
CA GLY A 351 -42.30 -40.07 -91.09
C GLY A 351 -41.08 -39.17 -91.14
N ARG A 352 -39.99 -39.63 -91.77
CA ARG A 352 -38.71 -38.91 -91.90
C ARG A 352 -38.75 -37.55 -92.61
N LYS A 353 -39.80 -37.19 -93.36
CA LYS A 353 -39.85 -35.94 -94.17
C LYS A 353 -40.55 -34.76 -93.50
N ASP A 354 -41.72 -34.95 -92.87
CA ASP A 354 -42.43 -33.85 -92.20
C ASP A 354 -41.75 -33.42 -90.89
N ARG A 355 -40.93 -34.29 -90.29
CA ARG A 355 -40.29 -34.07 -88.99
C ARG A 355 -39.02 -33.20 -89.07
N LEU A 356 -38.31 -33.21 -90.20
CA LEU A 356 -37.13 -32.34 -90.45
C LEU A 356 -37.53 -30.85 -90.56
N VAL A 357 -38.71 -30.57 -91.12
CA VAL A 357 -39.26 -29.21 -91.19
C VAL A 357 -39.58 -28.67 -89.80
N ARG A 358 -40.06 -29.51 -88.88
CA ARG A 358 -40.31 -29.13 -87.47
C ARG A 358 -39.03 -28.83 -86.71
N PHE A 359 -37.96 -29.61 -86.93
CA PHE A 359 -36.65 -29.36 -86.31
C PHE A 359 -36.01 -28.04 -86.79
N ILE A 360 -36.15 -27.72 -88.09
CA ILE A 360 -35.75 -26.41 -88.64
C ILE A 360 -36.62 -25.27 -88.05
N PHE A 361 -37.90 -25.52 -87.78
CA PHE A 361 -38.77 -24.53 -87.14
C PHE A 361 -38.42 -24.31 -85.66
N PHE A 362 -38.03 -25.37 -84.93
CA PHE A 362 -37.63 -25.30 -83.53
C PHE A 362 -36.32 -24.52 -83.36
N THR A 363 -35.32 -24.78 -84.22
CA THR A 363 -34.05 -24.03 -84.25
C THR A 363 -34.26 -22.56 -84.64
N ASN A 364 -35.17 -22.25 -85.59
CA ASN A 364 -35.51 -20.87 -85.94
C ASN A 364 -36.33 -20.14 -84.85
N LYS A 365 -37.20 -20.85 -84.12
CA LYS A 365 -37.97 -20.26 -83.01
C LYS A 365 -37.04 -19.87 -81.84
N TYR A 366 -36.06 -20.71 -81.52
CA TYR A 366 -35.04 -20.39 -80.52
C TYR A 366 -34.10 -19.25 -80.97
N ARG A 367 -33.74 -19.19 -82.26
CA ARG A 367 -32.95 -18.08 -82.83
C ARG A 367 -33.68 -16.74 -82.76
N SER A 368 -35.02 -16.74 -82.79
CA SER A 368 -35.84 -15.52 -82.65
C SER A 368 -35.98 -15.05 -81.20
N HIS A 369 -36.00 -15.97 -80.22
CA HIS A 369 -36.12 -15.61 -78.80
C HIS A 369 -34.78 -15.15 -78.18
N HIS A 370 -33.63 -15.66 -78.63
CA HIS A 370 -32.32 -15.23 -78.12
C HIS A 370 -31.82 -13.87 -78.66
N CYS A 371 -32.43 -13.30 -79.70
CA CYS A 371 -32.14 -11.92 -80.10
C CYS A 371 -32.88 -10.86 -79.26
N LYS A 372 -33.69 -11.23 -78.25
CA LYS A 372 -34.47 -10.28 -77.44
C LYS A 372 -34.24 -10.32 -75.93
N SER A 373 -33.38 -11.19 -75.39
CA SER A 373 -33.22 -11.34 -73.93
C SER A 373 -31.83 -10.98 -73.36
N LEU A 374 -31.09 -10.08 -74.02
CA LEU A 374 -29.97 -9.36 -73.38
C LEU A 374 -30.46 -7.97 -72.93
N VAL A 375 -31.41 -7.97 -72.00
CA VAL A 375 -31.71 -6.79 -71.17
C VAL A 375 -31.93 -7.32 -69.77
N PHE A 376 -30.94 -7.15 -68.90
CA PHE A 376 -31.11 -7.26 -67.45
C PHE A 376 -32.14 -6.22 -67.01
N PRO A 377 -33.23 -6.60 -66.31
CA PRO A 377 -33.94 -5.68 -65.46
C PRO A 377 -33.37 -5.84 -64.05
N THR A 378 -32.63 -4.82 -63.63
CA THR A 378 -32.53 -4.42 -62.23
C THR A 378 -33.94 -4.29 -61.65
N THR A 379 -34.05 -4.53 -60.34
CA THR A 379 -35.22 -4.35 -59.46
C THR A 379 -36.20 -5.53 -59.37
N LEU A 380 -36.15 -6.23 -58.22
CA LEU A 380 -37.35 -6.73 -57.57
C LEU A 380 -37.19 -6.61 -56.05
N ARG A 381 -38.06 -5.77 -55.50
CA ARG A 381 -38.32 -5.59 -54.08
C ARG A 381 -39.58 -6.41 -53.76
N ILE A 382 -39.64 -6.81 -52.50
CA ILE A 382 -40.80 -7.04 -51.60
C ILE A 382 -41.37 -8.48 -51.37
N LEU A 383 -41.50 -8.74 -50.05
CA LEU A 383 -42.43 -9.59 -49.25
C LEU A 383 -42.01 -11.05 -49.04
N HIS A 384 -41.71 -11.55 -47.84
CA HIS A 384 -42.37 -11.47 -46.51
C HIS A 384 -43.78 -12.07 -46.49
N GLU A 385 -43.83 -13.40 -46.29
CA GLU A 385 -44.87 -14.28 -45.73
C GLU A 385 -44.26 -15.68 -45.88
N GLY A 386 -44.16 -16.58 -44.91
CA GLY A 386 -44.78 -16.71 -43.61
C GLY A 386 -44.90 -18.21 -43.35
N GLU A 387 -43.85 -18.84 -42.83
CA GLU A 387 -43.96 -20.17 -42.23
C GLU A 387 -43.39 -20.14 -40.81
N LYS A 388 -44.35 -20.18 -39.88
CA LYS A 388 -44.15 -20.54 -38.49
C LYS A 388 -43.43 -21.89 -38.42
N PHE A 389 -42.26 -21.92 -37.80
CA PHE A 389 -41.82 -23.10 -37.08
C PHE A 389 -42.19 -22.89 -35.61
N GLU A 390 -43.26 -23.55 -35.19
CA GLU A 390 -43.43 -23.96 -33.79
C GLU A 390 -42.41 -25.08 -33.53
N MET A 391 -41.56 -24.86 -32.53
CA MET A 391 -41.01 -25.93 -31.71
C MET A 391 -41.09 -25.47 -30.25
N ASP A 392 -41.70 -26.34 -29.44
CA ASP A 392 -41.69 -26.31 -27.97
C ASP A 392 -40.26 -26.31 -27.39
#